data_AF-A0A942TTX4-F1
#
_entry.id   AF-A0A942TTX4-F1
#
_cell.length_a   1.000
_cell.length_b   1.000
_cell.length_c   1.000
_cell.angle_alpha   90.00
_cell.angle_beta   90.00
_cell.angle_gamma   90.00
#
_symmetry.space_group_name_H-M   'P 1'
#
loop_
_entity.id
_entity.type
_entity.pdbx_description
1 polymer ?
#
loop_
_entity_poly.entity_id
_entity_poly.type
_entity_poly.pdbx_seq_one_letter_code
_entity_poly.pdbx_strand_id
1 'polypeptide(L)'
;MIQRKKLYVYSGFIWCVLFGLMSFYWALGGMVGVKSLGGSIYQHALKREASFIVIVWLTGFMKLGGGLFLLLLLKDWSIKVHRILYYIALIGGVFLFLYGLANFVSLSLAFTGLLSMQIEGYALKWRLFFWEPFWMLGGVLFILSSIKFNKEKNTSADYRQN
;
A
#
# COMPACT_ATOMS: atom_id res chain seq x y z
N MET A 1 4.95 -10.78 22.50
CA MET A 1 3.96 -10.43 21.44
C MET A 1 4.04 -8.95 21.00
N ILE A 2 4.24 -8.02 21.93
CA ILE A 2 4.27 -6.55 21.69
C ILE A 2 5.32 -6.11 20.64
N GLN A 3 6.52 -6.70 20.63
CA GLN A 3 7.58 -6.34 19.67
C GLN A 3 7.17 -6.63 18.21
N ARG A 4 6.42 -7.72 17.95
CA ARG A 4 5.99 -8.07 16.59
C ARG A 4 4.91 -7.11 16.06
N LYS A 5 4.00 -6.62 16.91
CA LYS A 5 3.04 -5.57 16.51
C LYS A 5 3.77 -4.32 16.04
N LYS A 6 4.69 -3.83 16.88
CA LYS A 6 5.49 -2.64 16.57
C LYS A 6 6.26 -2.80 15.26
N LEU A 7 6.84 -3.97 15.02
CA LEU A 7 7.55 -4.28 13.77
C LEU A 7 6.66 -4.09 12.54
N TYR A 8 5.48 -4.72 12.48
CA TYR A 8 4.60 -4.60 11.31
C TYR A 8 4.07 -3.19 11.12
N VAL A 9 3.68 -2.53 12.22
CA VAL A 9 3.16 -1.15 12.17
C VAL A 9 4.23 -0.18 11.67
N TYR A 10 5.45 -0.24 12.21
CA TYR A 10 6.54 0.62 11.75
C TYR A 10 6.98 0.28 10.33
N SER A 11 7.01 -1.00 9.95
CA SER A 11 7.32 -1.39 8.57
C SER A 11 6.27 -0.86 7.59
N GLY A 12 4.98 -0.96 7.93
CA GLY A 12 3.90 -0.39 7.13
C GLY A 12 3.94 1.14 7.08
N PHE A 13 4.28 1.80 8.20
CA PHE A 13 4.50 3.25 8.23
C PHE A 13 5.64 3.67 7.30
N ILE A 14 6.80 3.02 7.39
CA ILE A 14 7.96 3.30 6.52
C ILE A 14 7.59 3.06 5.06
N TRP A 15 6.90 1.96 4.75
CA TRP A 15 6.42 1.66 3.40
C TRP A 15 5.52 2.79 2.85
N CYS A 16 4.57 3.26 3.66
CA CYS A 16 3.70 4.39 3.32
C CYS A 16 4.47 5.69 3.08
N VAL A 17 5.45 6.00 3.94
CA VAL A 17 6.28 7.21 3.81
C VAL A 17 7.14 7.15 2.55
N LEU A 18 7.87 6.05 2.34
CA LEU A 18 8.71 5.87 1.14
C LEU A 18 7.89 6.03 -0.14
N PHE A 19 6.72 5.40 -0.18
CA PHE A 19 5.89 5.46 -1.38
C PHE A 19 5.19 6.82 -1.54
N GLY A 20 4.83 7.47 -0.43
CA GLY A 20 4.32 8.84 -0.42
C GLY A 20 5.34 9.84 -0.95
N LEU A 21 6.60 9.74 -0.50
CA LEU A 21 7.70 10.58 -0.98
C LEU A 21 7.95 10.38 -2.47
N MET A 22 7.90 9.14 -2.97
CA MET A 22 8.00 8.87 -4.41
C MET A 22 6.86 9.54 -5.19
N SER A 23 5.63 9.50 -4.65
CA SER A 23 4.46 10.17 -5.22
C SER A 23 4.67 11.68 -5.30
N PHE A 24 5.12 12.32 -4.23
CA PHE A 24 5.39 13.77 -4.24
C PHE A 24 6.53 14.15 -5.17
N TYR A 25 7.58 13.33 -5.23
CA TYR A 25 8.67 13.51 -6.16
C TYR A 25 8.18 13.49 -7.62
N TRP A 26 7.32 12.54 -8.00
CA TRP A 26 6.69 12.50 -9.32
C TRP A 26 5.77 13.69 -9.57
N ALA A 27 4.96 14.07 -8.58
CA ALA A 27 4.09 15.23 -8.66
C ALA A 27 4.86 16.55 -8.83
N LEU A 28 6.08 16.66 -8.30
CA LEU A 28 6.97 17.81 -8.52
C LEU A 28 7.62 17.79 -9.91
N GLY A 29 7.59 16.66 -10.62
CA GLY A 29 8.17 16.52 -11.96
C GLY A 29 9.35 15.57 -12.05
N GLY A 30 9.67 14.90 -10.96
CA GLY A 30 10.66 13.84 -10.97
C GLY A 30 10.25 12.71 -11.90
N MET A 31 11.19 12.19 -12.69
CA MET A 31 10.93 11.14 -13.69
C MET A 31 11.59 9.79 -13.35
N VAL A 32 12.32 9.70 -12.24
CA VAL A 32 12.94 8.45 -11.78
C VAL A 32 11.87 7.37 -11.63
N GLY A 33 12.07 6.22 -12.27
CA GLY A 33 11.14 5.10 -12.21
C GLY A 33 9.82 5.29 -12.98
N VAL A 34 9.49 6.47 -13.51
CA VAL A 34 8.21 6.69 -14.22
C VAL A 34 8.13 5.84 -15.50
N LYS A 35 9.24 5.70 -16.23
CA LYS A 35 9.33 4.79 -17.40
C LYS A 35 9.00 3.34 -17.03
N SER A 36 9.29 2.94 -15.79
CA SER A 36 9.02 1.57 -15.31
C SER A 36 7.54 1.30 -15.03
N LEU A 37 6.71 2.35 -14.90
CA LEU A 37 5.25 2.24 -14.82
C LEU A 37 4.63 2.11 -16.22
N GLY A 38 5.22 2.79 -17.20
CA GLY A 38 4.87 2.70 -18.63
C GLY A 38 3.43 3.11 -18.96
N GLY A 39 3.01 2.77 -20.19
CA GLY A 39 1.66 2.97 -20.68
C GLY A 39 1.18 4.43 -20.59
N SER A 40 -0.10 4.61 -20.28
CA SER A 40 -0.71 5.94 -20.10
C SER A 40 -0.07 6.73 -18.97
N ILE A 41 0.36 6.07 -17.89
CA ILE A 41 1.00 6.72 -16.72
C ILE A 41 2.25 7.49 -17.16
N TYR A 42 3.11 6.87 -17.98
CA TYR A 42 4.30 7.54 -18.49
C TYR A 42 3.95 8.74 -19.38
N GLN A 43 2.95 8.61 -20.24
CA GLN A 43 2.52 9.68 -21.15
C GLN A 43 1.93 10.87 -20.39
N HIS A 44 1.04 10.62 -19.43
CA HIS A 44 0.44 11.67 -18.60
C HIS A 44 1.50 12.38 -17.74
N ALA A 45 2.48 11.63 -17.21
CA ALA A 45 3.61 12.21 -16.48
C ALA A 45 4.49 13.08 -17.37
N LEU A 46 4.82 12.62 -18.58
CA LEU A 46 5.63 13.36 -19.54
C LEU A 46 4.96 14.66 -20.00
N LYS A 47 3.65 14.60 -20.29
CA LYS A 47 2.82 15.75 -20.68
C LYS A 47 2.45 16.67 -19.52
N ARG A 48 2.75 16.27 -18.28
CA ARG A 48 2.40 17.01 -17.06
C ARG A 48 0.93 17.42 -17.01
N GLU A 49 0.05 16.49 -17.37
CA GLU A 49 -1.39 16.76 -17.37
C GLU A 49 -1.89 17.12 -15.96
N ALA A 50 -2.62 18.23 -15.84
CA ALA A 50 -2.99 18.80 -14.54
C ALA A 50 -3.80 17.81 -13.69
N SER A 51 -4.76 17.10 -14.29
CA SER A 51 -5.58 16.08 -13.62
C SER A 51 -4.71 14.94 -13.07
N PHE A 52 -3.75 14.47 -13.85
CA PHE A 52 -2.82 13.42 -13.43
C PHE A 52 -1.94 13.88 -12.27
N ILE A 53 -1.39 15.10 -12.33
CA ILE A 53 -0.58 15.66 -11.24
C ILE A 53 -1.39 15.78 -9.94
N VAL A 54 -2.65 16.23 -10.02
CA VAL A 54 -3.55 16.30 -8.85
C VAL A 54 -3.77 14.90 -8.27
N ILE A 55 -4.02 13.89 -9.09
CA ILE A 55 -4.16 12.50 -8.62
C ILE A 55 -2.88 12.02 -7.94
N VAL A 56 -1.70 12.31 -8.49
CA VAL A 56 -0.41 11.90 -7.90
C VAL A 56 -0.16 12.60 -6.55
N TRP A 57 -0.54 13.87 -6.40
CA TRP A 57 -0.53 14.58 -5.11
C TRP A 57 -1.47 13.93 -4.11
N LEU A 58 -2.74 13.76 -4.48
CA LEU A 58 -3.77 13.18 -3.62
C LEU A 58 -3.37 11.78 -3.15
N THR A 59 -2.89 10.94 -4.06
CA THR A 59 -2.41 9.60 -3.72
C THR A 59 -1.15 9.61 -2.86
N GLY A 60 -0.32 10.66 -2.91
CA GLY A 60 0.79 10.87 -1.98
C GLY A 60 0.31 11.16 -0.56
N PHE A 61 -0.64 12.09 -0.41
CA PHE A 61 -1.25 12.40 0.88
C PHE A 61 -2.01 11.22 1.47
N MET A 62 -2.73 10.45 0.64
CA MET A 62 -3.41 9.23 1.08
C MET A 62 -2.42 8.20 1.65
N LYS A 63 -1.24 8.02 1.02
CA LYS A 63 -0.21 7.11 1.53
C LYS A 63 0.31 7.57 2.89
N LEU A 64 0.60 8.86 3.05
CA LEU A 64 1.00 9.41 4.36
C LEU A 64 -0.10 9.24 5.41
N GLY A 65 -1.35 9.54 5.05
CA GLY A 65 -2.51 9.30 5.90
C GLY A 65 -2.63 7.84 6.33
N GLY A 66 -2.41 6.90 5.41
CA GLY A 66 -2.35 5.46 5.71
C GLY A 66 -1.23 5.09 6.68
N GLY A 67 -0.05 5.70 6.53
CA GLY A 67 1.07 5.52 7.47
C GLY A 67 0.73 6.04 8.86
N LEU A 68 0.25 7.28 8.97
CA LEU A 68 -0.17 7.88 10.24
C LEU A 68 -1.31 7.08 10.89
N PHE A 69 -2.24 6.57 10.07
CA PHE A 69 -3.30 5.67 10.52
C PHE A 69 -2.73 4.40 11.15
N LEU A 70 -1.71 3.76 10.55
CA LEU A 70 -1.08 2.58 11.15
C LEU A 70 -0.48 2.87 12.53
N LEU A 71 0.07 4.06 12.76
CA LEU A 71 0.58 4.44 14.08
C LEU A 71 -0.53 4.47 15.15
N LEU A 72 -1.79 4.72 14.77
CA LEU A 72 -2.93 4.66 15.71
C LEU A 72 -3.12 3.26 16.30
N LEU A 73 -2.70 2.20 15.59
CA LEU A 73 -2.79 0.81 16.08
C LEU A 73 -1.76 0.51 17.19
N LEU A 74 -0.83 1.43 17.48
CA LEU A 74 0.08 1.28 18.61
C LEU A 74 -0.55 1.66 19.94
N LYS A 75 -1.57 2.51 19.92
CA LYS A 75 -2.23 3.04 21.12
C LYS A 75 -3.38 2.15 21.57
N ASP A 76 -3.62 2.13 22.87
CA ASP A 76 -4.81 1.52 23.46
C ASP A 76 -6.04 2.42 23.32
N TRP A 77 -7.08 1.87 22.71
CA TRP A 77 -8.35 2.57 22.47
C TRP A 77 -9.52 1.87 23.19
N SER A 78 -10.63 2.61 23.30
CA SER A 78 -11.91 2.04 23.72
C SER A 78 -12.36 0.93 22.78
N ILE A 79 -13.24 0.03 23.26
CA ILE A 79 -13.65 -1.17 22.50
C ILE A 79 -14.21 -0.83 21.11
N LYS A 80 -15.01 0.25 21.03
CA LYS A 80 -15.65 0.70 19.78
C LYS A 80 -14.62 1.21 18.78
N VAL A 81 -13.72 2.10 19.21
CA VAL A 81 -12.67 2.67 18.34
C VAL A 81 -11.69 1.58 17.90
N HIS A 82 -11.32 0.68 18.81
CA HIS A 82 -10.47 -0.47 18.48
C HIS A 82 -11.07 -1.31 17.34
N ARG A 83 -12.36 -1.66 17.43
CA ARG A 83 -13.05 -2.44 16.40
C ARG A 83 -13.10 -1.72 15.05
N ILE A 84 -13.36 -0.41 15.05
CA ILE A 84 -13.36 0.41 13.82
C ILE A 84 -11.97 0.41 13.17
N LEU A 85 -10.91 0.72 13.94
CA LEU A 85 -9.54 0.76 13.44
C LEU A 85 -9.10 -0.61 12.89
N TYR A 86 -9.48 -1.70 13.57
CA TYR A 86 -9.23 -3.06 13.11
C TYR A 86 -9.84 -3.32 11.72
N TYR A 87 -11.14 -3.07 11.54
CA TYR A 87 -11.79 -3.34 10.25
C TYR A 87 -11.29 -2.42 9.14
N ILE A 88 -11.05 -1.13 9.42
CA ILE A 88 -10.49 -0.22 8.42
C ILE A 88 -9.11 -0.72 7.97
N ALA A 89 -8.23 -1.10 8.90
CA ALA A 89 -6.90 -1.62 8.58
C ALA A 89 -6.97 -2.94 7.82
N LEU A 90 -7.85 -3.85 8.23
CA LEU A 90 -8.02 -5.15 7.59
C LEU A 90 -8.58 -5.02 6.18
N ILE A 91 -9.71 -4.31 6.02
CA ILE A 91 -10.38 -4.12 4.74
C ILE A 91 -9.47 -3.35 3.79
N GLY A 92 -8.85 -2.26 4.26
CA GLY A 92 -7.88 -1.50 3.47
C GLY A 92 -6.70 -2.35 3.01
N GLY A 93 -6.13 -3.16 3.91
CA GLY A 93 -5.04 -4.08 3.57
C GLY A 93 -5.44 -5.17 2.57
N VAL A 94 -6.65 -5.73 2.70
CA VAL A 94 -7.20 -6.71 1.75
C VAL A 94 -7.40 -6.09 0.37
N PHE A 95 -8.05 -4.93 0.27
CA PHE A 95 -8.23 -4.26 -1.01
C PHE A 95 -6.90 -3.88 -1.65
N LEU A 96 -5.94 -3.41 -0.87
CA LEU A 96 -4.59 -3.08 -1.35
C LEU A 96 -3.86 -4.32 -1.89
N PHE A 97 -3.94 -5.44 -1.18
CA PHE A 97 -3.38 -6.71 -1.62
C PHE A 97 -4.04 -7.23 -2.88
N LEU A 98 -5.38 -7.24 -2.92
CA LEU A 98 -6.15 -7.71 -4.08
C LEU A 98 -5.90 -6.83 -5.32
N TYR A 99 -5.74 -5.52 -5.14
CA TYR A 99 -5.34 -4.62 -6.22
C TYR A 99 -3.99 -5.02 -6.81
N GLY A 100 -2.96 -5.20 -5.97
CA GLY A 100 -1.65 -5.65 -6.43
C GLY A 100 -1.70 -7.03 -7.07
N LEU A 101 -2.43 -7.98 -6.48
CA LEU A 101 -2.58 -9.33 -6.99
C LEU A 101 -3.29 -9.37 -8.36
N ALA A 102 -4.37 -8.59 -8.54
CA ALA A 102 -5.10 -8.53 -9.80
C ALA A 102 -4.20 -7.98 -10.92
N ASN A 103 -3.44 -6.92 -10.65
CA ASN A 103 -2.45 -6.41 -11.59
C ASN A 103 -1.34 -7.44 -11.85
N PHE A 104 -0.81 -8.09 -10.82
CA PHE A 104 0.22 -9.11 -10.95
C PHE A 104 -0.21 -10.27 -11.85
N VAL A 105 -1.42 -10.79 -11.66
CA VAL A 105 -2.00 -11.85 -12.49
C VAL A 105 -2.16 -11.35 -13.93
N SER A 106 -2.70 -10.15 -14.12
CA SER A 106 -2.92 -9.59 -15.46
C SER A 106 -1.60 -9.38 -16.21
N LEU A 107 -0.56 -8.87 -15.55
CA LEU A 107 0.78 -8.69 -16.12
C LEU A 107 1.49 -10.02 -16.33
N SER A 108 1.25 -11.03 -15.49
CA SER A 108 1.77 -12.39 -15.70
C SER A 108 1.21 -13.01 -16.98
N LEU A 109 -0.11 -12.88 -17.21
CA LEU A 109 -0.76 -13.31 -18.44
C LEU A 109 -0.24 -12.55 -19.66
N ALA A 110 0.01 -11.24 -19.52
CA ALA A 110 0.61 -10.45 -20.59
C ALA A 110 2.06 -10.86 -20.88
N PHE A 111 2.84 -11.18 -19.84
CA PHE A 111 4.22 -11.63 -19.96
C PHE A 111 4.34 -12.99 -20.64
N THR A 112 3.36 -13.89 -20.47
CA THR A 112 3.30 -15.19 -21.17
C THR A 112 2.66 -15.11 -22.55
N GLY A 113 2.24 -13.93 -23.01
CA GLY A 113 1.56 -13.74 -24.29
C GLY A 113 0.11 -14.21 -24.33
N LEU A 114 -0.47 -14.60 -23.19
CA LEU A 114 -1.86 -15.03 -23.07
C LEU A 114 -2.85 -13.85 -23.04
N LEU A 115 -2.36 -12.62 -22.78
CA LEU A 115 -3.15 -11.40 -22.76
C LEU A 115 -2.43 -10.28 -23.54
N SER A 116 -3.11 -9.65 -24.49
CA SER A 116 -2.55 -8.51 -25.21
C SER A 116 -2.71 -7.22 -24.39
N MET A 117 -1.59 -6.61 -24.03
CA MET A 117 -1.56 -5.30 -23.37
C MET A 117 -0.65 -4.34 -24.13
N GLN A 118 -1.06 -3.07 -24.23
CA GLN A 118 -0.24 -1.99 -24.79
C GLN A 118 0.76 -1.48 -23.74
N ILE A 119 1.64 -2.35 -23.26
CA ILE A 119 2.69 -2.03 -22.28
C ILE A 119 4.04 -2.44 -22.86
N GLU A 120 5.00 -1.51 -22.86
CA GLU A 120 6.37 -1.76 -23.29
C GLU A 120 7.03 -2.83 -22.40
N GLY A 121 7.84 -3.73 -22.98
CA GLY A 121 8.44 -4.86 -22.26
C GLY A 121 9.28 -4.46 -21.04
N TYR A 122 9.89 -3.27 -21.05
CA TYR A 122 10.59 -2.72 -19.89
C TYR A 122 9.64 -2.46 -18.72
N ALA A 123 8.54 -1.74 -18.97
CA ALA A 123 7.54 -1.42 -17.94
C ALA A 123 6.83 -2.69 -17.45
N LEU A 124 6.53 -3.63 -18.35
CA LEU A 124 5.92 -4.90 -18.00
C LEU A 124 6.75 -5.66 -16.94
N LYS A 125 8.05 -5.81 -17.17
CA LYS A 125 8.96 -6.51 -16.24
C LYS A 125 9.03 -5.79 -14.89
N TRP A 126 9.22 -4.47 -14.89
CA TRP A 126 9.32 -3.72 -13.64
C TRP A 126 8.02 -3.72 -12.84
N ARG A 127 6.87 -3.62 -13.51
CA ARG A 127 5.59 -3.73 -12.82
C ARG A 127 5.43 -5.12 -12.20
N LEU A 128 5.66 -6.17 -12.98
CA LEU A 128 5.50 -7.54 -12.53
C LEU A 128 6.42 -7.91 -11.37
N PHE A 129 7.70 -7.58 -11.45
CA PHE A 129 8.69 -8.03 -10.47
C PHE A 129 8.93 -7.08 -9.31
N PHE A 130 8.57 -5.80 -9.44
CA PHE A 130 8.80 -4.80 -8.40
C PHE A 130 7.50 -4.13 -7.94
N TRP A 131 6.78 -3.44 -8.82
CA TRP A 131 5.66 -2.59 -8.37
C TRP A 131 4.49 -3.39 -7.80
N GLU A 132 4.01 -4.43 -8.49
CA GLU A 132 2.86 -5.18 -7.99
C GLU A 132 3.19 -5.97 -6.70
N PRO A 133 4.35 -6.64 -6.58
CA PRO A 133 4.79 -7.20 -5.30
C PRO A 133 4.94 -6.15 -4.19
N PHE A 134 5.40 -4.93 -4.53
CA PHE A 134 5.51 -3.84 -3.57
C PHE A 134 4.14 -3.34 -3.09
N TRP A 135 3.13 -3.27 -3.97
CA TRP A 135 1.73 -3.02 -3.60
C TRP A 135 1.17 -4.10 -2.68
N MET A 136 1.38 -5.38 -3.05
CA MET A 136 0.96 -6.53 -2.24
C MET A 136 1.61 -6.50 -0.85
N LEU A 137 2.90 -6.18 -0.76
CA LEU A 137 3.62 -6.04 0.51
C LEU A 137 2.95 -5.00 1.42
N GLY A 138 2.54 -3.84 0.89
CA GLY A 138 1.77 -2.85 1.64
C GLY A 138 0.48 -3.46 2.20
N GLY A 139 -0.28 -4.20 1.39
CA GLY A 139 -1.50 -4.89 1.84
C GLY A 139 -1.24 -5.88 2.97
N VAL A 140 -0.20 -6.70 2.84
CA VAL A 140 0.23 -7.65 3.88
C VAL A 140 0.59 -6.94 5.18
N LEU A 141 1.32 -5.82 5.11
CA LEU A 141 1.71 -5.05 6.31
C LEU A 141 0.49 -4.50 7.05
N PHE A 142 -0.53 -4.02 6.34
CA PHE A 142 -1.79 -3.56 6.93
C PHE A 142 -2.56 -4.71 7.59
N ILE A 143 -2.69 -5.86 6.91
CA ILE A 143 -3.37 -7.06 7.44
C ILE A 143 -2.66 -7.59 8.68
N LEU A 144 -1.34 -7.73 8.64
CA LEU A 144 -0.57 -8.23 9.79
C LEU A 144 -0.63 -7.26 10.97
N SER A 145 -0.61 -5.95 10.70
CA SER A 145 -0.80 -4.92 11.73
C SER A 145 -2.17 -5.04 12.39
N SER A 146 -3.24 -5.21 11.62
CA SER A 146 -4.61 -5.34 12.15
C SER A 146 -4.81 -6.63 12.95
N ILE A 147 -4.32 -7.77 12.47
CA ILE A 147 -4.42 -9.05 13.18
C ILE A 147 -3.68 -8.98 14.52
N LYS A 148 -2.47 -8.41 14.56
CA LYS A 148 -1.71 -8.29 15.82
C LYS A 148 -2.34 -7.28 16.77
N PHE A 149 -2.89 -6.19 16.26
CA PHE A 149 -3.64 -5.22 17.04
C PHE A 149 -4.83 -5.87 17.77
N ASN A 150 -5.63 -6.67 17.06
CA ASN A 150 -6.78 -7.36 17.65
C ASN A 150 -6.37 -8.45 18.66
N LYS A 151 -5.30 -9.21 18.37
CA LYS A 151 -4.83 -10.27 19.26
C LYS A 151 -4.39 -9.72 20.63
N GLU A 152 -3.72 -8.57 20.67
CA GLU A 152 -3.27 -7.95 21.92
C GLU A 152 -4.44 -7.54 22.81
N LYS A 153 -5.51 -7.00 22.21
CA LYS A 153 -6.71 -6.60 22.96
C LYS A 153 -7.41 -7.79 23.61
N ASN A 154 -7.52 -8.92 22.90
CA ASN A 154 -8.14 -10.13 23.43
C ASN A 154 -7.33 -10.72 24.59
N THR A 155 -6.01 -10.79 24.46
CA THR A 155 -5.14 -11.25 25.56
C THR A 155 -5.28 -10.37 26.80
N SER A 156 -5.32 -9.05 26.65
CA SER A 156 -5.52 -8.13 27.80
C SER A 156 -6.91 -8.23 28.43
N ALA A 157 -7.92 -8.71 27.71
CA ALA A 157 -9.25 -8.95 28.25
C ALA A 157 -9.28 -10.23 29.11
N ASP A 158 -8.66 -11.32 28.62
CA ASP A 158 -8.57 -12.60 29.34
C ASP A 158 -7.84 -12.44 30.69
N TYR A 159 -6.76 -11.66 30.74
CA TYR A 159 -6.03 -11.38 31.99
C TYR A 159 -6.81 -10.55 33.02
N ARG A 160 -7.87 -9.82 32.62
CA ARG A 160 -8.70 -9.05 33.56
C ARG A 160 -9.85 -9.86 34.14
N GLN A 161 -10.09 -11.06 33.63
CA GLN A 161 -11.17 -11.95 34.05
C GLN A 161 -10.71 -13.08 34.98
N ASN A 162 -9.40 -13.25 35.16
CA ASN A 162 -8.76 -14.14 36.14
C ASN A 162 -8.16 -13.33 37.29
#